data_AF-A0AAW0R5H2-F1
#
_entry.id   AF-A0AAW0R5H2-F1
#
_cell.length_a   1.000
_cell.length_b   1.000
_cell.length_c   1.000
_cell.angle_alpha   90.00
_cell.angle_beta   90.00
_cell.angle_gamma   90.00
#
_symmetry.space_group_name_H-M   'P 1'
#
loop_
_entity.id
_entity.type
_entity.pdbx_description
1 polymer ?
#
loop_
_entity_poly.entity_id
_entity_poly.type
_entity_poly.pdbx_seq_one_letter_code
_entity_poly.pdbx_strand_id
1 'polypeptide(L)'
;METEPATPPKQEAVGSANELYHAICAAFPRAVANFNSKWNAAHPLCTSLASSNGAICQGEDEFITLRRLGPKIIPFVVFKLASDAADNLWAVFLYHTLEEDPAYRPSPDCDLQRQRRQIVELNYQRNKLAEERIRNWQTHCRENSMHSVILIYTSGDEYFDLLDMGPGIIAHLMVEYYHNQGDFYYELLHEIIHGRQTGAMEIQKPYQFHAWTLFFEDIDHDKAPKYRPNDWERQLSFWQDKDPDKD
;
A
#
# COMPACT_ATOMS: atom_id res chain seq x y z
N MET A 1 16.54 -13.11 -33.37
CA MET A 1 15.18 -13.28 -32.84
C MET A 1 14.59 -11.89 -32.82
N GLU A 2 13.73 -11.55 -33.77
CA GLU A 2 13.13 -10.22 -33.85
C GLU A 2 12.19 -10.06 -32.66
N THR A 3 12.52 -9.15 -31.75
CA THR A 3 11.62 -8.73 -30.67
C THR A 3 10.49 -7.96 -31.30
N GLU A 4 9.28 -8.54 -31.32
CA GLU A 4 8.06 -7.80 -31.62
C GLU A 4 8.03 -6.49 -30.81
N PRO A 5 7.67 -5.37 -31.45
CA PRO A 5 7.59 -4.08 -30.77
C PRO A 5 6.63 -4.19 -29.59
N ALA A 6 7.07 -3.71 -28.42
CA ALA A 6 6.26 -3.74 -27.22
C ALA A 6 4.98 -2.92 -27.48
N THR A 7 3.83 -3.58 -27.46
CA THR A 7 2.53 -2.89 -27.51
C THR A 7 2.33 -2.07 -26.24
N PRO A 8 1.66 -0.91 -26.31
CA PRO A 8 1.37 -0.11 -25.11
C PRO A 8 0.44 -0.88 -24.14
N PRO A 9 0.38 -0.47 -22.86
CA PRO A 9 -0.63 -0.97 -21.92
C PRO A 9 -2.05 -0.78 -22.46
N LYS A 10 -2.99 -1.62 -22.01
CA LYS A 10 -4.40 -1.44 -22.36
C LYS A 10 -4.91 -0.11 -21.81
N GLN A 11 -5.77 0.57 -22.58
CA GLN A 11 -6.33 1.86 -22.19
C GLN A 11 -7.09 1.79 -20.86
N GLU A 12 -7.80 0.68 -20.59
CA GLU A 12 -8.49 0.46 -19.31
C GLU A 12 -7.52 0.39 -18.13
N ALA A 13 -6.36 -0.25 -18.32
CA ALA A 13 -5.34 -0.35 -17.27
C ALA A 13 -4.72 1.02 -16.95
N VAL A 14 -4.48 1.84 -17.98
CA VAL A 14 -4.07 3.24 -17.82
C VAL A 14 -5.16 4.04 -17.10
N GLY A 15 -6.42 3.85 -17.48
CA GLY A 15 -7.58 4.48 -16.84
C GLY A 15 -7.66 4.17 -15.35
N SER A 16 -7.57 2.89 -14.97
CA SER A 16 -7.60 2.46 -13.57
C SER A 16 -6.45 3.03 -12.74
N ALA A 17 -5.23 3.09 -13.29
CA ALA A 17 -4.09 3.71 -12.61
C ALA A 17 -4.31 5.22 -12.36
N ASN A 18 -4.90 5.92 -13.34
CA ASN A 18 -5.26 7.33 -13.21
C ASN A 18 -6.36 7.55 -12.16
N GLU A 19 -7.41 6.74 -12.19
CA GLU A 19 -8.54 6.84 -11.26
C GLU A 19 -8.08 6.71 -9.81
N LEU A 20 -7.31 5.67 -9.50
CA LEU A 20 -6.76 5.48 -8.15
C LEU A 20 -5.83 6.62 -7.74
N TYR A 21 -4.94 7.06 -8.63
CA TYR A 21 -4.06 8.20 -8.37
C TYR A 21 -4.86 9.48 -8.03
N HIS A 22 -5.91 9.75 -8.80
CA HIS A 22 -6.74 10.93 -8.58
C HIS A 22 -7.60 10.84 -7.32
N ALA A 23 -8.10 9.65 -6.97
CA ALA A 23 -8.77 9.42 -5.69
C ALA A 23 -7.82 9.69 -4.50
N ILE A 24 -6.58 9.21 -4.58
CA ILE A 24 -5.56 9.51 -3.57
C ILE A 24 -5.24 11.00 -3.54
N CYS A 25 -5.13 11.67 -4.68
CA CYS A 25 -4.88 13.11 -4.76
C CYS A 25 -5.99 13.92 -4.09
N ALA A 26 -7.25 13.51 -4.26
CA ALA A 26 -8.39 14.17 -3.63
C ALA A 26 -8.41 13.96 -2.11
N ALA A 27 -8.12 12.76 -1.63
CA ALA A 27 -8.16 12.42 -0.20
C ALA A 27 -6.89 12.85 0.57
N PHE A 28 -5.71 12.70 -0.03
CA PHE A 28 -4.39 12.84 0.59
C PHE A 28 -3.41 13.63 -0.31
N PRO A 29 -3.68 14.92 -0.59
CA PRO A 29 -2.82 15.72 -1.47
C PRO A 29 -1.37 15.84 -0.98
N ARG A 30 -1.13 15.75 0.34
CA ARG A 30 0.23 15.76 0.90
C ARG A 30 1.02 14.50 0.56
N ALA A 31 0.38 13.33 0.53
CA ALA A 31 1.03 12.09 0.09
C ALA A 31 1.54 12.22 -1.35
N VAL A 32 0.71 12.80 -2.23
CA VAL A 32 1.07 13.06 -3.62
C VAL A 32 2.22 14.08 -3.73
N ALA A 33 2.17 15.16 -2.96
CA ALA A 33 3.23 16.17 -2.93
C ALA A 33 4.56 15.58 -2.42
N ASN A 34 4.52 14.80 -1.34
CA ASN A 34 5.66 14.13 -0.73
C ASN A 34 6.32 13.16 -1.75
N PHE A 35 5.51 12.31 -2.38
CA PHE A 35 5.96 11.40 -3.43
C PHE A 35 6.59 12.17 -4.61
N ASN A 36 5.88 13.17 -5.16
CA ASN A 36 6.39 13.93 -6.31
C ASN A 36 7.70 14.67 -5.99
N SER A 37 7.84 15.21 -4.77
CA SER A 37 9.10 15.84 -4.34
C SER A 37 10.27 14.85 -4.37
N LYS A 38 10.09 13.64 -3.83
CA LYS A 38 11.12 12.60 -3.80
C LYS A 38 11.38 12.01 -5.19
N TRP A 39 10.32 11.84 -5.98
CA TRP A 39 10.41 11.41 -7.38
C TRP A 39 11.25 12.37 -8.20
N ASN A 40 10.98 13.68 -8.11
CA ASN A 40 11.71 14.69 -8.87
C ASN A 40 13.18 14.80 -8.47
N ALA A 41 13.52 14.48 -7.22
CA ALA A 41 14.93 14.39 -6.78
C ALA A 41 15.63 13.16 -7.38
N ALA A 42 14.98 12.00 -7.39
CA ALA A 42 15.55 10.75 -7.92
C ALA A 42 15.59 10.69 -9.46
N HIS A 43 14.61 11.30 -10.13
CA HIS A 43 14.40 11.18 -11.57
C HIS A 43 15.62 11.54 -12.45
N PRO A 44 16.29 12.70 -12.31
CA PRO A 44 17.44 13.04 -13.16
C PRO A 44 18.63 12.08 -12.96
N LEU A 45 18.86 11.65 -11.72
CA LEU A 45 19.91 10.68 -11.37
C LEU A 45 19.62 9.32 -12.01
N CYS A 46 18.43 8.77 -11.76
CA CYS A 46 18.06 7.46 -12.26
C CYS A 46 17.92 7.39 -13.78
N THR A 47 17.44 8.45 -14.42
CA THR A 47 17.31 8.48 -15.89
C THR A 47 18.69 8.48 -16.57
N SER A 48 19.65 9.23 -16.03
CA SER A 48 21.02 9.25 -16.55
C SER A 48 21.74 7.90 -16.40
N LEU A 49 21.47 7.20 -15.30
CA LEU A 49 22.11 5.91 -14.95
C LEU A 49 21.41 4.70 -15.59
N ALA A 50 20.11 4.78 -15.87
CA ALA A 50 19.36 3.72 -16.54
C ALA A 50 19.86 3.41 -17.96
N SER A 51 20.54 4.37 -18.60
CA SER A 51 21.16 4.19 -19.92
C SER A 51 22.49 3.43 -19.90
N SER A 52 23.11 3.24 -18.74
CA SER A 52 24.45 2.65 -18.60
C SER A 52 24.49 1.41 -17.71
N ASN A 53 23.70 1.37 -16.63
CA ASN A 53 23.39 0.18 -15.82
C ASN A 53 22.36 0.53 -14.74
N GLY A 54 21.11 0.07 -14.87
CA GLY A 54 20.01 0.41 -13.93
C GLY A 54 20.24 0.02 -12.46
N ALA A 55 21.19 -0.88 -12.19
CA ALA A 55 21.61 -1.25 -10.84
C ALA A 55 22.30 -0.10 -10.08
N ILE A 56 22.90 0.87 -10.77
CA ILE A 56 23.66 1.96 -10.14
C ILE A 56 22.71 2.91 -9.40
N CYS A 57 21.53 3.24 -9.97
CA CYS A 57 20.61 4.17 -9.28
C CYS A 57 20.04 3.61 -7.97
N GLN A 58 19.99 2.29 -7.80
CA GLN A 58 19.39 1.68 -6.61
C GLN A 58 20.18 1.96 -5.32
N GLY A 59 21.45 2.34 -5.44
CA GLY A 59 22.31 2.71 -4.32
C GLY A 59 22.26 4.19 -3.93
N GLU A 60 21.63 5.04 -4.73
CA GLU A 60 21.58 6.49 -4.49
C GLU A 60 20.58 6.85 -3.39
N ASP A 61 20.93 7.84 -2.57
CA ASP A 61 20.15 8.25 -1.40
C ASP A 61 18.71 8.68 -1.77
N GLU A 62 18.53 9.32 -2.93
CA GLU A 62 17.23 9.73 -3.45
C GLU A 62 16.36 8.53 -3.81
N PHE A 63 16.93 7.48 -4.40
CA PHE A 63 16.21 6.25 -4.71
C PHE A 63 15.84 5.50 -3.43
N ILE A 64 16.79 5.40 -2.48
CA ILE A 64 16.55 4.79 -1.16
C ILE A 64 15.42 5.52 -0.44
N THR A 65 15.37 6.84 -0.54
CA THR A 65 14.32 7.66 0.07
C THR A 65 12.93 7.33 -0.47
N LEU A 66 12.80 7.06 -1.78
CA LEU A 66 11.54 6.57 -2.36
C LEU A 66 11.21 5.16 -1.88
N ARG A 67 12.19 4.25 -1.90
CA ARG A 67 12.02 2.86 -1.45
C ARG A 67 11.52 2.79 0.00
N ARG A 68 12.02 3.67 0.89
CA ARG A 68 11.61 3.73 2.30
C ARG A 68 10.14 4.07 2.52
N LEU A 69 9.47 4.68 1.54
CA LEU A 69 8.02 4.90 1.62
C LEU A 69 7.23 3.57 1.52
N GLY A 70 7.83 2.52 0.97
CA GLY A 70 7.27 1.16 0.94
C GLY A 70 6.03 0.99 0.06
N PRO A 71 5.31 -0.14 0.18
CA PRO A 71 4.26 -0.56 -0.76
C PRO A 71 3.12 0.45 -0.97
N LYS A 72 2.87 1.35 -0.01
CA LYS A 72 1.83 2.39 -0.13
C LYS A 72 2.04 3.35 -1.31
N ILE A 73 3.25 3.44 -1.87
CA ILE A 73 3.54 4.28 -3.04
C ILE A 73 3.40 3.55 -4.38
N ILE A 74 3.07 2.24 -4.38
CA ILE A 74 2.88 1.46 -5.62
C ILE A 74 1.94 2.15 -6.61
N PRO A 75 0.75 2.67 -6.23
CA PRO A 75 -0.12 3.36 -7.18
C PRO A 75 0.50 4.59 -7.84
N PHE A 76 1.34 5.34 -7.12
CA PHE A 76 2.03 6.49 -7.70
C PHE A 76 3.06 6.06 -8.74
N VAL A 77 3.80 4.97 -8.46
CA VAL A 77 4.75 4.38 -9.41
C VAL A 77 4.04 3.85 -10.65
N VAL A 78 2.93 3.13 -10.46
CA VAL A 78 2.11 2.60 -11.56
C VAL A 78 1.54 3.73 -12.42
N PHE A 79 1.07 4.83 -11.81
CA PHE A 79 0.63 6.03 -12.53
C PHE A 79 1.74 6.63 -13.40
N LYS A 80 2.95 6.78 -12.86
CA LYS A 80 4.11 7.28 -13.64
C LYS A 80 4.47 6.34 -14.79
N LEU A 81 4.42 5.03 -14.57
CA LEU A 81 4.64 4.02 -15.61
C LEU A 81 3.51 3.98 -16.65
N ALA A 82 2.27 4.28 -16.27
CA ALA A 82 1.13 4.36 -17.18
C ALA A 82 1.21 5.60 -18.08
N SER A 83 1.76 6.72 -17.59
CA SER A 83 2.06 7.88 -18.43
C SER A 83 3.14 7.54 -19.45
N ASP A 84 2.90 7.82 -20.74
CA ASP A 84 3.76 7.36 -21.85
C ASP A 84 5.08 8.10 -22.03
N ALA A 85 5.75 8.37 -20.92
CA ALA A 85 7.02 9.05 -20.88
C ALA A 85 8.15 7.99 -20.82
N ALA A 86 8.92 7.89 -21.90
CA ALA A 86 9.99 6.91 -22.05
C ALA A 86 11.12 7.05 -20.99
N ASP A 87 11.19 8.20 -20.33
CA ASP A 87 12.11 8.52 -19.23
C ASP A 87 11.71 7.86 -17.89
N ASN A 88 10.50 7.32 -17.75
CA ASN A 88 10.04 6.70 -16.50
C ASN A 88 10.42 5.22 -16.35
N LEU A 89 11.20 4.64 -17.27
CA LEU A 89 11.54 3.20 -17.22
C LEU A 89 12.33 2.78 -15.99
N TRP A 90 13.09 3.68 -15.37
CA TRP A 90 13.81 3.37 -14.13
C TRP A 90 12.85 3.00 -12.99
N ALA A 91 11.59 3.45 -13.06
CA ALA A 91 10.58 3.17 -12.06
C ALA A 91 10.15 1.69 -12.03
N VAL A 92 10.47 0.91 -13.08
CA VAL A 92 10.36 -0.55 -13.06
C VAL A 92 11.23 -1.13 -11.94
N PHE A 93 12.44 -0.61 -11.74
CA PHE A 93 13.32 -1.05 -10.65
C PHE A 93 12.73 -0.67 -9.28
N LEU A 94 12.20 0.54 -9.14
CA LEU A 94 11.53 0.96 -7.91
C LEU A 94 10.35 0.03 -7.60
N TYR A 95 9.50 -0.26 -8.59
CA TYR A 95 8.38 -1.19 -8.43
C TYR A 95 8.84 -2.56 -7.91
N HIS A 96 9.88 -3.15 -8.51
CA HIS A 96 10.43 -4.44 -8.06
C HIS A 96 10.92 -4.43 -6.61
N THR A 97 11.40 -3.29 -6.11
CA THR A 97 11.82 -3.17 -4.69
C THR A 97 10.65 -2.98 -3.72
N LEU A 98 9.47 -2.63 -4.22
CA LEU A 98 8.27 -2.37 -3.42
C LEU A 98 7.30 -3.55 -3.44
N GLU A 99 7.21 -4.26 -4.57
CA GLU A 99 6.30 -5.35 -4.78
C GLU A 99 6.87 -6.66 -4.24
N GLU A 100 6.23 -7.25 -3.25
CA GLU A 100 6.64 -8.53 -2.67
C GLU A 100 5.79 -9.71 -3.15
N ASP A 101 4.56 -9.47 -3.62
CA ASP A 101 3.66 -10.51 -4.07
C ASP A 101 4.09 -11.03 -5.46
N PRO A 102 4.48 -12.32 -5.57
CA PRO A 102 4.86 -12.92 -6.86
C PRO A 102 3.78 -12.81 -7.93
N ALA A 103 2.50 -12.79 -7.56
CA ALA A 103 1.39 -12.68 -8.50
C ALA A 103 1.35 -11.35 -9.24
N TYR A 104 1.96 -10.30 -8.68
CA TYR A 104 1.98 -8.94 -9.24
C TYR A 104 3.38 -8.48 -9.66
N ARG A 105 4.34 -9.40 -9.77
CA ARG A 105 5.67 -9.13 -10.33
C ARG A 105 5.68 -9.39 -11.85
N PRO A 106 6.23 -8.47 -12.66
CA PRO A 106 6.42 -8.75 -14.08
C PRO A 106 7.50 -9.83 -14.27
N SER A 107 7.49 -10.49 -15.43
CA SER A 107 8.47 -11.53 -15.74
C SER A 107 9.89 -10.95 -15.80
N PRO A 108 10.89 -11.55 -15.14
CA PRO A 108 12.26 -11.05 -15.15
C PRO A 108 12.94 -11.21 -16.52
N ASP A 109 12.43 -12.09 -17.39
CA ASP A 109 13.04 -12.47 -18.66
C ASP A 109 12.70 -11.53 -19.82
N CYS A 110 12.01 -10.42 -19.55
CA CYS A 110 11.63 -9.45 -20.56
C CYS A 110 12.28 -8.09 -20.40
N ASP A 111 12.35 -7.33 -21.49
CA ASP A 111 12.89 -5.97 -21.51
C ASP A 111 12.06 -5.01 -20.65
N LEU A 112 12.64 -3.87 -20.26
CA LEU A 112 12.01 -2.91 -19.37
C LEU A 112 10.68 -2.33 -19.90
N GLN A 113 10.51 -2.20 -21.22
CA GLN A 113 9.25 -1.73 -21.80
C GLN A 113 8.15 -2.78 -21.62
N ARG A 114 8.48 -4.05 -21.85
CA ARG A 114 7.56 -5.16 -21.60
C ARG A 114 7.23 -5.30 -20.12
N GLN A 115 8.21 -5.13 -19.22
CA GLN A 115 7.98 -5.13 -17.77
C GLN A 115 7.09 -3.97 -17.34
N ARG A 116 7.36 -2.74 -17.81
CA ARG A 116 6.51 -1.56 -17.59
C ARG A 116 5.06 -1.86 -17.93
N ARG A 117 4.81 -2.44 -19.12
CA ARG A 117 3.46 -2.82 -19.55
C ARG A 117 2.82 -3.85 -18.64
N GLN A 118 3.56 -4.89 -18.28
CA GLN A 118 3.08 -5.93 -17.37
C GLN A 118 2.72 -5.37 -15.99
N ILE A 119 3.53 -4.47 -15.44
CA ILE A 119 3.25 -3.80 -14.16
C ILE A 119 1.91 -3.07 -14.20
N VAL A 120 1.66 -2.29 -15.25
CA VAL A 120 0.40 -1.54 -15.41
C VAL A 120 -0.80 -2.50 -15.53
N GLU A 121 -0.69 -3.58 -16.31
CA GLU A 121 -1.77 -4.56 -16.46
C GLU A 121 -2.01 -5.38 -15.17
N LEU A 122 -0.96 -5.80 -14.48
CA LEU A 122 -1.07 -6.56 -13.23
C LEU A 122 -1.74 -5.71 -12.15
N ASN A 123 -1.39 -4.43 -12.03
CA ASN A 123 -2.04 -3.54 -11.07
C ASN A 123 -3.47 -3.19 -11.47
N TYR A 124 -3.82 -3.19 -12.76
CA TYR A 124 -5.23 -3.11 -13.15
C TYR A 124 -6.04 -4.29 -12.62
N GLN A 125 -5.52 -5.52 -12.72
CA GLN A 125 -6.17 -6.69 -12.13
C GLN A 125 -6.25 -6.58 -10.59
N ARG A 126 -5.18 -6.10 -9.95
CA ARG A 126 -5.15 -5.84 -8.50
C ARG A 126 -6.26 -4.87 -8.09
N ASN A 127 -6.36 -3.74 -8.77
CA ASN A 127 -7.30 -2.67 -8.44
C ASN A 127 -8.74 -3.19 -8.49
N LYS A 128 -9.08 -3.93 -9.55
CA LYS A 128 -10.41 -4.56 -9.67
C LYS A 128 -10.70 -5.51 -8.51
N LEU A 129 -9.75 -6.38 -8.18
CA LEU A 129 -9.91 -7.34 -7.09
C LEU A 129 -10.00 -6.64 -5.73
N ALA A 130 -9.22 -5.58 -5.51
CA ALA A 130 -9.25 -4.78 -4.29
C ALA A 130 -10.61 -4.10 -4.12
N GLU A 131 -11.13 -3.45 -5.17
CA GLU A 131 -12.45 -2.81 -5.15
C GLU A 131 -13.57 -3.79 -4.82
N GLU A 132 -13.53 -4.99 -5.41
CA GLU A 132 -14.49 -6.05 -5.12
C GLU A 132 -14.41 -6.50 -3.66
N ARG A 133 -13.21 -6.85 -3.19
CA ARG A 133 -13.00 -7.34 -1.82
C ARG A 133 -13.33 -6.30 -0.76
N ILE A 134 -12.97 -5.03 -1.00
CA ILE A 134 -13.33 -3.93 -0.10
C ILE A 134 -14.85 -3.77 -0.03
N ARG A 135 -15.56 -3.85 -1.17
CA ARG A 135 -17.03 -3.77 -1.19
C ARG A 135 -17.69 -4.92 -0.44
N ASN A 136 -17.15 -6.14 -0.58
CA ASN A 136 -17.65 -7.32 0.13
C ASN A 136 -17.46 -7.14 1.64
N TRP A 137 -16.26 -6.75 2.08
CA TRP A 137 -15.99 -6.51 3.49
C TRP A 137 -16.82 -5.35 4.06
N GLN A 138 -17.00 -4.24 3.33
CA GLN A 138 -17.90 -3.16 3.73
C GLN A 138 -19.35 -3.64 3.89
N THR A 139 -19.80 -4.55 3.04
CA THR A 139 -21.15 -5.14 3.13
C THR A 139 -21.27 -5.99 4.38
N HIS A 140 -20.30 -6.87 4.63
CA HIS A 140 -20.20 -7.65 5.87
C HIS A 140 -20.20 -6.74 7.12
N CYS A 141 -19.41 -5.67 7.12
CA CYS A 141 -19.38 -4.69 8.21
C CYS A 141 -20.74 -4.01 8.43
N ARG A 142 -21.45 -3.63 7.37
CA ARG A 142 -22.78 -3.01 7.48
C ARG A 142 -23.81 -3.97 8.04
N GLU A 143 -23.85 -5.20 7.56
CA GLU A 143 -24.77 -6.24 8.04
C GLU A 143 -24.56 -6.54 9.53
N ASN A 144 -23.30 -6.43 9.98
CA ASN A 144 -22.93 -6.69 11.36
C ASN A 144 -22.83 -5.43 12.25
N SER A 145 -23.21 -4.26 11.74
CA SER A 145 -23.05 -2.95 12.42
C SER A 145 -23.72 -2.86 13.80
N MET A 146 -24.75 -3.67 14.06
CA MET A 146 -25.49 -3.70 15.33
C MET A 146 -24.83 -4.62 16.39
N HIS A 147 -23.77 -5.35 16.03
CA HIS A 147 -23.07 -6.21 16.97
C HIS A 147 -22.04 -5.41 17.78
N SER A 148 -22.00 -5.68 19.09
CA SER A 148 -21.05 -5.07 20.03
C SER A 148 -19.67 -5.73 20.02
N VAL A 149 -19.50 -6.84 19.29
CA VAL A 149 -18.28 -7.65 19.30
C VAL A 149 -17.38 -7.24 18.13
N ILE A 150 -16.24 -6.63 18.43
CA ILE A 150 -15.26 -6.16 17.43
C ILE A 150 -14.76 -7.30 16.52
N LEU A 151 -14.62 -8.52 17.08
CA LEU A 151 -14.11 -9.68 16.35
C LEU A 151 -14.92 -10.01 15.08
N ILE A 152 -16.21 -9.64 15.03
CA ILE A 152 -17.05 -9.92 13.87
C ILE A 152 -16.55 -9.17 12.62
N TYR A 153 -15.91 -8.01 12.79
CA TYR A 153 -15.37 -7.23 11.67
C TYR A 153 -14.00 -7.75 11.18
N THR A 154 -13.36 -8.64 11.95
CA THR A 154 -11.98 -9.10 11.74
C THR A 154 -11.85 -10.63 11.67
N SER A 155 -12.96 -11.36 11.49
CA SER A 155 -12.99 -12.82 11.48
C SER A 155 -13.73 -13.44 10.31
N GLY A 156 -14.22 -12.64 9.35
CA GLY A 156 -14.95 -13.10 8.16
C GLY A 156 -14.01 -13.39 7.00
N ASP A 157 -14.47 -14.21 6.06
CA ASP A 157 -13.71 -14.54 4.84
C ASP A 157 -13.37 -13.27 4.05
N GLU A 158 -14.25 -12.28 4.04
CA GLU A 158 -14.03 -10.99 3.37
C GLU A 158 -12.87 -10.18 3.98
N TYR A 159 -12.64 -10.34 5.29
CA TYR A 159 -11.50 -9.72 5.97
C TYR A 159 -10.19 -10.44 5.61
N PHE A 160 -10.20 -11.78 5.62
CA PHE A 160 -9.03 -12.59 5.24
C PHE A 160 -8.68 -12.43 3.76
N ASP A 161 -9.69 -12.30 2.89
CA ASP A 161 -9.50 -11.98 1.48
C ASP A 161 -8.72 -10.67 1.30
N LEU A 162 -8.98 -9.65 2.13
CA LEU A 162 -8.21 -8.41 2.09
C LEU A 162 -6.79 -8.57 2.67
N LEU A 163 -6.63 -9.34 3.74
CA LEU A 163 -5.31 -9.66 4.32
C LEU A 163 -4.42 -10.37 3.30
N ASP A 164 -4.96 -11.33 2.56
CA ASP A 164 -4.25 -12.11 1.55
C ASP A 164 -3.73 -11.26 0.38
N MET A 165 -4.33 -10.09 0.13
CA MET A 165 -3.81 -9.15 -0.87
C MET A 165 -2.54 -8.41 -0.41
N GLY A 166 -2.28 -8.38 0.89
CA GLY A 166 -1.07 -7.84 1.48
C GLY A 166 -0.86 -6.32 1.29
N PRO A 167 0.39 -5.84 1.44
CA PRO A 167 0.71 -4.42 1.46
C PRO A 167 0.40 -3.65 0.16
N GLY A 168 0.24 -4.35 -0.96
CA GLY A 168 -0.05 -3.73 -2.27
C GLY A 168 -1.37 -2.95 -2.32
N ILE A 169 -2.30 -3.21 -1.39
CA ILE A 169 -3.60 -2.53 -1.32
C ILE A 169 -3.69 -1.41 -0.29
N ILE A 170 -2.60 -1.07 0.43
CA ILE A 170 -2.63 -0.03 1.49
C ILE A 170 -3.26 1.27 1.02
N ALA A 171 -2.93 1.74 -0.18
CA ALA A 171 -3.48 2.98 -0.72
C ALA A 171 -4.99 2.90 -1.02
N HIS A 172 -5.49 1.75 -1.48
CA HIS A 172 -6.93 1.52 -1.69
C HIS A 172 -7.67 1.63 -0.35
N LEU A 173 -7.15 0.95 0.67
CA LEU A 173 -7.71 0.98 2.01
C LEU A 173 -7.69 2.38 2.61
N MET A 174 -6.62 3.15 2.41
CA MET A 174 -6.54 4.53 2.89
C MET A 174 -7.58 5.46 2.24
N VAL A 175 -7.81 5.33 0.93
CA VAL A 175 -8.87 6.10 0.23
C VAL A 175 -10.24 5.78 0.83
N GLU A 176 -10.55 4.50 1.05
CA GLU A 176 -11.83 4.11 1.64
C GLU A 176 -11.94 4.53 3.11
N TYR A 177 -10.84 4.45 3.87
CA TYR A 177 -10.80 4.89 5.26
C TYR A 177 -11.02 6.40 5.40
N TYR A 178 -10.54 7.20 4.43
CA TYR A 178 -10.81 8.65 4.39
C TYR A 178 -12.31 8.96 4.38
N HIS A 179 -13.08 8.20 3.60
CA HIS A 179 -14.53 8.35 3.50
C HIS A 179 -15.28 7.72 4.67
N ASN A 180 -14.74 6.65 5.25
CA ASN A 180 -15.39 5.87 6.31
C ASN A 180 -14.53 5.79 7.58
N GLN A 181 -14.26 6.95 8.19
CA GLN A 181 -13.37 7.07 9.36
C GLN A 181 -13.89 6.34 10.62
N GLY A 182 -15.16 5.96 10.62
CA GLY A 182 -15.81 5.21 11.70
C GLY A 182 -15.62 3.70 11.63
N ASP A 183 -15.03 3.15 10.57
CA ASP A 183 -14.89 1.70 10.36
C ASP A 183 -13.58 1.14 10.95
N PHE A 184 -13.33 -0.15 10.70
CA PHE A 184 -12.24 -0.92 11.27
C PHE A 184 -11.00 -0.99 10.37
N TYR A 185 -10.86 -0.06 9.41
CA TYR A 185 -9.72 -0.02 8.48
C TYR A 185 -8.37 0.04 9.18
N TYR A 186 -8.27 0.71 10.33
CA TYR A 186 -7.03 0.78 11.10
C TYR A 186 -6.53 -0.61 11.55
N GLU A 187 -7.45 -1.54 11.83
CA GLU A 187 -7.12 -2.89 12.29
C GLU A 187 -6.59 -3.72 11.11
N LEU A 188 -7.28 -3.65 9.97
CA LEU A 188 -6.85 -4.28 8.73
C LEU A 188 -5.48 -3.74 8.28
N LEU A 189 -5.28 -2.42 8.28
CA LEU A 189 -4.00 -1.79 7.95
C LEU A 189 -2.90 -2.22 8.92
N HIS A 190 -3.21 -2.32 10.21
CA HIS A 190 -2.25 -2.77 11.21
C HIS A 190 -1.83 -4.23 10.95
N GLU A 191 -2.78 -5.12 10.67
CA GLU A 191 -2.50 -6.53 10.45
C GLU A 191 -1.77 -6.78 9.12
N ILE A 192 -2.12 -6.07 8.05
CA ILE A 192 -1.38 -6.10 6.77
C ILE A 192 0.09 -5.72 6.95
N ILE A 193 0.38 -4.71 7.79
CA ILE A 193 1.74 -4.17 7.92
C ILE A 193 2.55 -4.90 8.98
N HIS A 194 1.94 -5.28 10.10
CA HIS A 194 2.64 -5.84 11.25
C HIS A 194 2.46 -7.36 11.39
N GLY A 195 1.62 -7.98 10.57
CA GLY A 195 1.31 -9.41 10.62
C GLY A 195 0.53 -9.84 11.86
N ARG A 196 -0.12 -8.89 12.54
CA ARG A 196 -0.95 -9.14 13.72
C ARG A 196 -1.95 -8.02 13.96
N GLN A 197 -3.04 -8.35 14.64
CA GLN A 197 -3.99 -7.40 15.19
C GLN A 197 -3.35 -6.49 16.26
N THR A 198 -3.95 -5.33 16.50
CA THR A 198 -3.55 -4.36 17.51
C THR A 198 -3.67 -4.93 18.93
N GLY A 199 -4.68 -5.79 19.15
CA GLY A 199 -5.05 -6.31 20.46
C GLY A 199 -5.61 -5.23 21.40
N ALA A 200 -6.04 -4.09 20.85
CA ALA A 200 -6.56 -2.96 21.62
C ALA A 200 -7.92 -3.29 22.26
N MET A 201 -8.04 -3.09 23.58
CA MET A 201 -9.32 -3.22 24.29
C MET A 201 -10.17 -1.96 24.16
N GLU A 202 -9.52 -0.80 24.01
CA GLU A 202 -10.20 0.49 23.80
C GLU A 202 -9.61 1.22 22.60
N ILE A 203 -10.48 1.67 21.70
CA ILE A 203 -10.07 2.20 20.40
C ILE A 203 -10.67 3.58 20.17
N GLN A 204 -9.79 4.59 20.15
CA GLN A 204 -10.15 5.95 19.76
C GLN A 204 -10.03 6.10 18.24
N LYS A 205 -11.10 5.75 17.51
CA LYS A 205 -11.13 5.75 16.04
C LYS A 205 -10.61 7.06 15.39
N PRO A 206 -10.98 8.27 15.86
CA PRO A 206 -10.43 9.51 15.29
C PRO A 206 -8.90 9.63 15.43
N TYR A 207 -8.34 9.18 16.56
CA TYR A 207 -6.89 9.18 16.77
C TYR A 207 -6.20 8.17 15.85
N GLN A 208 -6.81 6.99 15.66
CA GLN A 208 -6.30 5.99 14.72
C GLN A 208 -6.28 6.54 13.30
N PHE A 209 -7.39 7.11 12.82
CA PHE A 209 -7.45 7.70 11.49
C PHE A 209 -6.39 8.78 11.29
N HIS A 210 -6.19 9.65 12.28
CA HIS A 210 -5.14 10.67 12.22
C HIS A 210 -3.74 10.08 12.12
N ALA A 211 -3.42 9.07 12.95
CA ALA A 211 -2.12 8.40 12.92
C ALA A 211 -1.85 7.72 11.57
N TRP A 212 -2.85 7.04 11.01
CA TRP A 212 -2.77 6.40 9.70
C TRP A 212 -2.66 7.40 8.55
N THR A 213 -3.32 8.56 8.65
CA THR A 213 -3.20 9.66 7.69
C THR A 213 -1.77 10.20 7.66
N LEU A 214 -1.20 10.54 8.83
CA LEU A 214 0.19 10.98 8.94
C LEU A 214 1.16 9.94 8.38
N PHE A 215 0.90 8.67 8.67
CA PHE A 215 1.70 7.58 8.13
C PHE A 215 1.68 7.52 6.61
N PHE A 216 0.48 7.60 6.02
CA PHE A 216 0.31 7.48 4.59
C PHE A 216 0.95 8.66 3.85
N GLU A 217 0.89 9.86 4.42
CA GLU A 217 1.37 11.08 3.78
C GLU A 217 2.88 11.31 3.91
N ASP A 218 3.47 11.12 5.10
CA ASP A 218 4.78 11.73 5.41
C ASP A 218 5.80 10.81 6.09
N ILE A 219 5.38 9.64 6.58
CA ILE A 219 6.24 8.78 7.39
C ILE A 219 6.78 7.61 6.56
N ASP A 220 7.99 7.14 6.84
CA ASP A 220 8.54 5.92 6.21
C ASP A 220 7.71 4.67 6.56
N HIS A 221 7.73 3.64 5.71
CA HIS A 221 6.93 2.43 5.89
C HIS A 221 7.23 1.68 7.20
N ASP A 222 8.51 1.58 7.58
CA ASP A 222 9.00 0.91 8.79
C ASP A 222 8.56 1.59 10.10
N LYS A 223 8.04 2.81 10.00
CA LYS A 223 7.53 3.63 11.11
C LYS A 223 6.00 3.67 11.13
N ALA A 224 5.33 2.70 10.50
CA ALA A 224 3.88 2.57 10.57
C ALA A 224 3.35 2.63 12.01
N PRO A 225 2.15 3.19 12.23
CA PRO A 225 1.56 3.30 13.56
C PRO A 225 1.52 1.93 14.22
N LYS A 226 2.13 1.86 15.40
CA LYS A 226 2.06 0.68 16.28
C LYS A 226 1.02 0.95 17.34
N TYR A 227 0.28 -0.07 17.74
CA TYR A 227 -0.56 0.05 18.92
C TYR A 227 0.29 0.43 20.14
N ARG A 228 -0.15 1.47 20.86
CA ARG A 228 0.41 1.85 22.16
C ARG A 228 -0.67 1.61 23.19
N PRO A 229 -0.52 0.59 24.06
CA PRO A 229 -1.47 0.33 25.12
C PRO A 229 -1.65 1.57 26.00
N ASN A 230 -2.89 1.82 26.41
CA ASN A 230 -3.19 2.85 27.40
C ASN A 230 -2.74 2.39 28.81
N ASP A 231 -2.75 3.30 29.79
CA ASP A 231 -2.23 2.98 31.13
C ASP A 231 -3.04 1.88 31.82
N TRP A 232 -4.32 1.75 31.51
CA TRP A 232 -5.19 0.69 32.02
C TRP A 232 -4.80 -0.69 31.48
N GLU A 233 -4.59 -0.81 30.18
CA GLU A 233 -4.14 -2.06 29.56
C GLU A 233 -2.74 -2.47 30.03
N ARG A 234 -1.84 -1.50 30.23
CA ARG A 234 -0.52 -1.76 30.82
C ARG A 234 -0.64 -2.31 32.24
N GLN A 235 -1.56 -1.77 33.03
CA GLN A 235 -1.84 -2.28 34.38
C GLN A 235 -2.43 -3.70 34.32
N LEU A 236 -3.39 -3.98 33.44
CA LEU A 236 -3.95 -5.32 33.25
C LEU A 236 -2.89 -6.36 32.87
N SER A 237 -1.99 -6.05 31.94
CA SER A 237 -0.89 -6.95 31.58
C SER A 237 0.04 -7.23 32.75
N PHE A 238 0.31 -6.22 33.60
CA PHE A 238 1.15 -6.38 34.79
C PHE A 238 0.54 -7.33 35.83
N TRP A 239 -0.79 -7.41 35.90
CA TRP A 239 -1.49 -8.34 36.81
C TRP A 239 -1.57 -9.76 36.25
N GLN A 240 -1.67 -9.92 34.92
CA GLN A 240 -1.69 -11.24 34.27
C GLN A 240 -0.33 -11.96 34.29
N ASP A 241 0.78 -11.22 34.36
CA ASP A 241 2.14 -11.77 34.52
C ASP A 241 2.49 -12.13 35.97
N LYS A 242 1.65 -11.72 36.93
CA LYS A 242 1.82 -12.00 38.36
C LYS A 242 0.89 -13.08 38.90
N ASP A 243 0.17 -13.77 38.02
CA ASP A 243 -0.73 -14.84 38.41
C ASP A 243 0.09 -16.03 38.95
N PRO A 244 0.06 -16.30 40.27
CA PRO A 244 0.90 -17.33 40.89
C PRO A 244 0.47 -18.76 40.54
N ASP A 245 -0.65 -18.92 39.81
CA ASP A 245 -1.19 -20.21 39.38
C ASP A 245 -0.71 -20.64 37.97
N LYS A 246 0.30 -19.97 37.39
CA LYS A 246 0.90 -20.30 36.08
C LYS A 246 2.20 -21.11 36.12
N ASP A 247 2.66 -21.55 37.30
CA ASP A 247 3.79 -22.47 37.49
C ASP A 247 3.34 -23.88 37.94
#